data_AF-A0AAP6XL98-F1
#
_entry.id   AF-A0AAP6XL98-F1
#
_cell.length_a   1.000
_cell.length_b   1.000
_cell.length_c   1.000
_cell.angle_alpha   90.00
_cell.angle_beta   90.00
_cell.angle_gamma   90.00
#
_symmetry.space_group_name_H-M   'P 1'
#
loop_
_entity.id
_entity.type
_entity.pdbx_description
1 polymer ?
#
loop_
_entity_poly.entity_id
_entity_poly.type
_entity_poly.pdbx_seq_one_letter_code
_entity_poly.pdbx_strand_id
1 'polypeptide(L)'
;MAEPIREEPNVSGPIRTTVFKSGNSQAVRIPAALRIASGAVSIEAVPEGLLLRPEEEDFGLVVARLREFQKEHNLEQGLIEEIEDLPLDEVPNLDHSPDHGG
;
A
#
# COMPACT_ATOMS: atom_id res chain seq x y z
N MET A 1 12.50 24.99 13.40
CA MET A 1 12.80 23.55 13.29
C MET A 1 12.90 23.25 11.80
N ALA A 2 14.07 22.83 11.33
CA ALA A 2 14.27 22.51 9.91
C ALA A 2 13.75 21.10 9.65
N GLU A 3 12.95 20.92 8.62
CA GLU A 3 12.48 19.60 8.19
C GLU A 3 13.67 18.75 7.71
N PRO A 4 13.68 17.42 7.99
CA PRO A 4 14.75 16.57 7.51
C PRO A 4 14.68 16.44 5.98
N ILE A 5 15.77 16.84 5.33
CA ILE A 5 16.01 16.62 3.90
C ILE A 5 15.93 15.12 3.64
N ARG A 6 14.91 14.67 2.91
CA ARG A 6 14.81 13.29 2.42
C ARG A 6 15.90 13.13 1.37
N GLU A 7 16.95 12.38 1.69
CA GLU A 7 17.97 11.99 0.72
C GLU A 7 17.31 11.10 -0.35
N GLU A 8 16.94 11.70 -1.48
CA GLU A 8 16.55 10.94 -2.65
C GLU A 8 17.77 10.12 -3.10
N PRO A 9 17.63 8.81 -3.35
CA PRO A 9 18.74 7.99 -3.79
C PRO A 9 19.22 8.48 -5.16
N ASN A 10 20.31 9.25 -5.17
CA ASN A 10 20.97 9.68 -6.40
C ASN A 10 21.76 8.51 -6.99
N VAL A 11 21.08 7.65 -7.74
CA VAL A 11 21.74 6.58 -8.49
C VAL A 11 22.38 7.18 -9.74
N SER A 12 23.65 7.57 -9.66
CA SER A 12 24.35 8.33 -10.71
C SER A 12 24.82 7.50 -11.92
N GLY A 13 23.99 6.57 -12.43
CA GLY A 13 24.32 5.79 -13.62
C GLY A 13 23.30 4.70 -13.98
N PRO A 14 23.37 4.15 -15.21
CA PRO A 14 22.42 3.14 -15.67
C PRO A 14 22.59 1.84 -14.86
N ILE A 15 21.54 1.42 -14.16
CA ILE A 15 21.51 0.12 -13.49
C ILE A 15 21.14 -0.95 -14.52
N ARG A 16 22.03 -1.90 -14.74
CA ARG A 16 21.74 -3.06 -15.59
C ARG A 16 20.86 -4.03 -14.81
N THR A 17 19.82 -4.53 -15.47
CA THR A 17 18.90 -5.53 -14.93
C THR A 17 18.55 -6.57 -15.99
N THR A 18 17.82 -7.60 -15.59
CA THR A 18 17.44 -8.70 -16.46
C THR A 18 16.02 -8.58 -16.97
N VAL A 19 15.85 -8.92 -18.25
CA VAL A 19 14.56 -9.14 -18.89
C VAL A 19 14.27 -10.64 -18.86
N PHE A 20 13.07 -11.03 -18.48
CA PHE A 20 12.67 -12.41 -18.31
C PHE A 20 11.21 -12.63 -18.74
N LYS A 21 10.75 -13.89 -18.69
CA LYS A 21 9.36 -14.27 -18.94
C LYS A 21 8.59 -14.45 -17.63
N SER A 22 7.38 -13.92 -17.57
CA SER A 22 6.42 -14.15 -16.48
C SER A 22 5.11 -14.60 -17.09
N GLY A 23 4.78 -15.89 -16.95
CA GLY A 23 3.70 -16.53 -17.72
C GLY A 23 3.93 -16.38 -19.22
N ASN A 24 2.91 -15.89 -19.93
CA ASN A 24 2.97 -15.64 -21.38
C ASN A 24 3.57 -14.27 -21.74
N SER A 25 3.91 -13.44 -20.75
CA SER A 25 4.37 -12.06 -20.93
C SER A 25 5.87 -11.90 -20.70
N GLN A 26 6.43 -10.79 -21.21
CA GLN A 26 7.79 -10.34 -20.90
C GLN A 26 7.77 -9.41 -19.68
N ALA A 27 8.80 -9.47 -18.86
CA ALA A 27 8.94 -8.66 -17.67
C ALA A 27 10.39 -8.16 -17.51
N VAL A 28 10.55 -7.01 -16.86
CA VAL A 28 11.85 -6.44 -16.48
C VAL A 28 11.94 -6.42 -14.96
N ARG A 29 13.05 -6.91 -14.40
CA ARG A 29 13.26 -6.87 -12.95
C ARG A 29 13.58 -5.44 -12.52
N ILE A 30 12.78 -4.86 -11.63
CA ILE A 30 13.07 -3.55 -11.04
C ILE A 30 13.93 -3.74 -9.77
N PRO A 31 15.18 -3.25 -9.72
CA PRO A 31 16.01 -3.32 -8.52
C PRO A 31 15.40 -2.56 -7.34
N ALA A 32 15.71 -2.97 -6.12
CA ALA A 32 15.12 -2.37 -4.90
C ALA A 32 15.33 -0.85 -4.79
N ALA A 33 16.47 -0.34 -5.26
CA ALA A 33 16.79 1.08 -5.28
C ALA A 33 15.88 1.92 -6.21
N LEU A 34 15.19 1.27 -7.15
CA LEU A 34 14.27 1.91 -8.11
C LEU A 34 12.82 1.42 -7.92
N ARG A 35 12.50 0.90 -6.73
CA ARG A 35 11.18 0.32 -6.47
C ARG A 35 10.08 1.38 -6.63
N ILE A 36 9.11 1.06 -7.47
CA ILE A 36 7.92 1.89 -7.69
C ILE A 36 6.96 1.66 -6.53
N ALA A 37 6.43 2.74 -5.94
CA ALA A 37 5.54 2.67 -4.79
C ALA A 37 4.11 2.20 -5.15
N SER A 38 3.65 2.51 -6.36
CA SER A 38 2.33 2.09 -6.85
C SER A 38 2.29 0.64 -7.31
N GLY A 39 1.12 0.01 -7.22
CA GLY A 39 0.82 -1.30 -7.81
C GLY A 39 0.59 -1.27 -9.33
N ALA A 40 0.42 -0.09 -9.93
CA ALA A 40 0.18 0.11 -11.35
C ALA A 40 1.05 1.23 -11.94
N VAL A 41 1.33 1.12 -13.24
CA VAL A 41 2.13 2.08 -14.00
C VAL A 41 1.56 2.25 -15.40
N SER A 42 1.61 3.48 -15.90
CA SER A 42 1.46 3.75 -17.33
C SER A 42 2.80 3.54 -18.03
N ILE A 43 2.76 2.99 -19.25
CA ILE A 43 3.93 2.71 -20.07
C ILE A 43 3.81 3.49 -21.38
N GLU A 44 4.84 4.25 -21.71
CA GLU A 44 4.95 5.01 -22.96
C GLU A 44 6.26 4.65 -23.68
N ALA A 45 6.18 4.46 -25.00
CA ALA A 45 7.36 4.25 -25.83
C ALA A 45 7.99 5.60 -26.20
N VAL A 46 9.28 5.75 -25.90
CA VAL A 46 10.10 6.93 -26.22
C VAL A 46 11.31 6.50 -27.06
N PRO A 47 12.00 7.40 -27.78
CA PRO A 47 13.11 7.04 -28.66
C PRO A 47 14.21 6.19 -27.99
N GLU A 48 14.47 6.43 -26.70
CA GLU A 48 15.49 5.77 -25.90
C GLU A 48 15.00 4.52 -25.14
N GLY A 49 13.70 4.17 -25.21
CA GLY A 49 13.16 2.98 -24.56
C GLY A 49 11.72 3.12 -24.07
N LEU A 50 11.48 2.69 -22.83
CA LEU A 50 10.16 2.72 -22.20
C LEU A 50 10.19 3.65 -20.99
N LEU A 51 9.26 4.61 -20.96
CA LEU A 51 9.01 5.46 -19.81
C LEU A 51 7.89 4.83 -18.97
N LEU A 52 8.18 4.54 -17.71
CA LEU A 52 7.20 4.07 -16.73
C LEU A 52 6.84 5.22 -15.79
N ARG A 53 5.55 5.55 -15.70
CA ARG A 53 5.05 6.54 -14.74
C ARG A 53 4.08 5.85 -13.77
N PRO A 54 4.30 5.94 -12.44
CA PRO A 54 3.36 5.38 -11.48
C PRO A 54 1.96 5.93 -11.72
N GLU A 55 0.97 5.04 -11.74
CA GLU A 55 -0.41 5.50 -11.60
C GLU A 55 -0.64 5.74 -10.12
N GLU A 56 -0.83 7.00 -9.72
CA GLU A 56 -1.35 7.27 -8.39
C GLU A 56 -2.72 6.63 -8.31
N GLU A 57 -2.95 5.81 -7.28
CA GLU A 57 -4.29 5.34 -6.99
C GLU A 57 -5.09 6.56 -6.55
N ASP A 58 -5.81 7.17 -7.50
CA ASP A 58 -6.67 8.32 -7.21
C ASP A 58 -7.70 7.84 -6.19
N PHE A 59 -7.58 8.34 -4.96
CA PHE A 59 -8.50 8.03 -3.88
C PHE A 59 -9.96 8.32 -4.30
N GLY A 60 -10.16 9.29 -5.20
CA GLY A 60 -11.44 9.58 -5.84
C GLY A 60 -11.95 8.43 -6.71
N LEU A 61 -11.09 7.69 -7.42
CA LEU A 61 -11.47 6.51 -8.19
C LEU A 61 -11.86 5.34 -7.27
N VAL A 62 -11.15 5.17 -6.16
CA VAL A 62 -11.50 4.17 -5.13
C VAL A 62 -12.85 4.48 -4.51
N VAL A 63 -13.08 5.74 -4.12
CA VAL A 63 -14.36 6.22 -3.59
C VAL A 63 -15.48 6.08 -4.64
N ALA A 64 -15.19 6.35 -5.92
CA ALA A 64 -16.17 6.19 -7.00
C ALA A 64 -16.60 4.72 -7.16
N ARG A 65 -15.64 3.78 -7.20
CA ARG A 65 -15.93 2.33 -7.24
C ARG A 65 -16.73 1.87 -6.02
N LEU A 66 -16.36 2.35 -4.83
CA LEU A 66 -17.08 2.04 -3.59
C LEU A 66 -18.53 2.54 -3.65
N ARG A 67 -18.77 3.74 -4.18
CA ARG A 67 -20.12 4.29 -4.35
C ARG A 67 -20.96 3.52 -5.36
N GLU A 68 -20.38 3.09 -6.48
CA GLU A 68 -21.07 2.25 -7.46
C GLU A 68 -21.49 0.91 -6.84
N PHE A 69 -20.59 0.27 -6.10
CA PHE A 69 -20.89 -0.95 -5.35
C PHE A 69 -22.00 -0.72 -4.31
N GLN A 70 -21.93 0.35 -3.52
CA GLN A 70 -22.97 0.68 -2.53
C GLN A 70 -24.33 0.88 -3.19
N LYS A 71 -24.38 1.53 -4.35
CA LYS A 71 -25.63 1.75 -5.10
C LYS A 71 -26.22 0.44 -5.62
N GLU A 72 -25.39 -0.44 -6.19
CA GLU A 72 -25.82 -1.75 -6.71
C GLU A 72 -26.37 -2.65 -5.60
N HIS A 73 -25.81 -2.55 -4.40
CA HIS A 73 -26.19 -3.37 -3.25
C HIS A 73 -27.15 -2.69 -2.26
N ASN A 74 -27.71 -1.52 -2.59
CA ASN A 74 -28.61 -0.73 -1.72
C ASN A 74 -27.98 -0.33 -0.36
N LEU A 75 -26.67 -0.14 -0.31
CA LEU A 75 -25.87 0.24 0.87
C LEU A 75 -25.53 1.74 0.84
N GLU A 76 -26.39 2.57 0.28
CA GLU A 76 -26.15 4.02 0.10
C GLU A 76 -25.98 4.77 1.44
N GLN A 77 -26.46 4.20 2.55
CA GLN A 77 -26.29 4.73 3.91
C GLN A 77 -24.91 4.40 4.52
N GLY A 78 -24.08 3.63 3.81
CA GLY A 78 -22.79 3.15 4.28
C GLY A 78 -22.82 1.68 4.70
N LEU A 79 -21.63 1.11 4.89
CA LEU A 79 -21.40 -0.28 5.34
C LEU A 79 -21.22 -0.39 6.86
N ILE A 80 -21.23 0.74 7.55
CA ILE A 80 -20.99 0.82 8.98
C ILE A 80 -22.36 0.70 9.64
N GLU A 81 -22.69 -0.51 10.09
CA GLU A 81 -23.70 -0.69 11.12
C GLU A 81 -23.20 0.03 12.39
N GLU A 82 -24.10 0.58 13.22
CA GLU A 82 -23.72 0.97 14.58
C GLU A 82 -23.16 -0.29 15.26
N ILE A 83 -21.83 -0.35 15.39
CA ILE A 83 -21.18 -1.41 16.14
C ILE A 83 -21.50 -1.09 17.60
N GLU A 84 -22.31 -1.93 18.23
CA GLU A 84 -22.57 -1.84 19.66
C GLU A 84 -21.20 -1.91 20.37
N ASP A 85 -20.91 -0.91 21.22
CA ASP A 85 -19.70 -0.89 22.04
C ASP A 85 -19.73 -2.13 22.93
N LEU A 86 -19.04 -3.19 22.48
CA LEU A 86 -18.90 -4.39 23.28
C LEU A 86 -18.10 -4.03 24.54
N PRO A 87 -18.55 -4.48 25.72
CA PRO A 87 -17.78 -4.27 26.93
C PRO A 87 -16.37 -4.84 26.72
N LEU A 88 -15.36 -4.06 27.09
CA LEU A 88 -14.00 -4.57 27.12
C LEU A 88 -13.93 -5.72 28.11
N ASP A 89 -13.37 -6.86 27.69
CA ASP A 89 -13.06 -7.95 28.61
C ASP A 89 -12.16 -7.42 29.73
N GLU A 90 -12.48 -7.76 30.98
CA GLU A 90 -11.60 -7.48 32.11
C GLU A 90 -10.26 -8.18 31.89
N VAL A 91 -9.21 -7.39 31.67
CA VAL A 91 -7.85 -7.93 31.63
C VAL A 91 -7.51 -8.49 33.02
N PRO A 92 -7.07 -9.75 33.14
CA PRO A 92 -6.69 -10.31 34.43
C PRO A 92 -5.54 -9.49 35.00
N ASN A 93 -5.72 -9.01 36.24
CA ASN A 93 -4.67 -8.31 36.95
C ASN A 93 -3.56 -9.33 37.32
N LEU A 94 -2.44 -9.28 36.60
CA LEU A 94 -1.30 -10.18 36.78
C LEU A 94 -0.45 -9.83 38.01
N ASP A 95 -0.82 -8.83 38.81
CA ASP A 95 -0.06 -8.40 40.00
C ASP A 95 -0.28 -9.27 41.26
N HIS A 96 -0.97 -10.41 41.17
CA HIS A 96 -0.95 -11.41 42.24
C HIS A 96 0.37 -12.19 42.22
N SER A 97 1.42 -11.58 42.80
CA SER A 97 2.55 -12.35 43.32
C SER A 97 2.02 -13.22 44.47
N PRO A 98 2.15 -14.56 44.42
CA PRO A 98 1.80 -15.38 45.57
C PRO A 98 2.77 -15.03 46.69
N ASP A 99 2.23 -14.51 47.79
CA ASP A 99 2.95 -14.31 49.03
C ASP A 99 3.47 -15.67 49.52
N HIS A 100 4.76 -15.92 49.33
CA HIS A 100 5.45 -17.05 49.95
C HIS A 100 5.83 -16.66 51.38
N GLY A 101 4.84 -16.70 52.26
CA GLY A 101 5.02 -16.51 53.70
C GLY A 101 5.11 -17.84 54.45
N GLY A 102 6.32 -18.14 54.95
CA GLY A 102 6.58 -18.79 56.26
C GLY A 102 6.43 -20.31 56.37
#